data_AF-A0A2P8DIX1-F1
#
_entry.id   AF-A0A2P8DIX1-F1
#
_cell.length_a   1.000
_cell.length_b   1.000
_cell.length_c   1.000
_cell.angle_alpha   90.00
_cell.angle_beta   90.00
_cell.angle_gamma   90.00
#
_symmetry.space_group_name_H-M   'P 1'
#
loop_
_entity.id
_entity.type
_entity.pdbx_description
1 polymer ?
#
loop_
_entity_poly.entity_id
_entity_poly.type
_entity_poly.pdbx_seq_one_letter_code
_entity_poly.pdbx_strand_id
1 'polypeptide(L)'
;MLWNIDLTLVDVARVTRAACAEAFETVTGQPLVYLAATSGLSDSEIFFEFLARNDVDGEPDYDQLPDFIEALGDAFARRRDQLTATGRAMPGALEALQGVAGMENTVQSVVTGSIMPNAVAKLAAFGMDGYLDLSIGGFGSEHYPKASMIQFTRMRAEEARKTSFPESRTVYITDAVRDVEAAIIGRATPIGVLGGSATESQLRAAGARHVLPDLTDVEALFAAVRAATGGVAAPAEPDDHHLTEPLAHLRRPASDRTAEMPPVAAPAAPSAAAASADSSDERTAELPHLGPDGGEDQKTAEMPPVTPPAEPPAPQSTEDRTRPLPYRGPEDGATGA
;
A
#
# COMPACT_ATOMS: atom_id res chain seq x y z
N MET A 1 13.68 5.72 3.81
CA MET A 1 12.34 6.20 4.20
C MET A 1 11.30 5.46 3.38
N LEU A 2 10.32 4.85 4.02
CA LEU A 2 9.22 4.14 3.35
C LEU A 2 7.92 4.88 3.68
N TRP A 3 7.02 4.99 2.71
CA TRP A 3 5.76 5.71 2.85
C TRP A 3 4.56 4.83 2.49
N ASN A 4 3.54 4.79 3.34
CA ASN A 4 2.20 4.41 2.92
C ASN A 4 1.60 5.55 2.06
N ILE A 5 0.61 5.24 1.23
CA ILE A 5 -0.04 6.20 0.32
C ILE A 5 -1.41 6.63 0.86
N ASP A 6 -2.37 5.70 0.91
CA ASP A 6 -3.76 6.01 1.26
C ASP A 6 -3.85 6.49 2.71
N LEU A 7 -4.48 7.65 2.91
CA LEU A 7 -4.65 8.35 4.19
C LEU A 7 -3.35 8.75 4.91
N THR A 8 -2.19 8.47 4.33
CA THR A 8 -0.90 9.00 4.77
C THR A 8 -0.44 10.16 3.89
N LEU A 9 -0.43 9.97 2.56
CA LEU A 9 -0.04 10.98 1.59
C LEU A 9 -1.24 11.58 0.84
N VAL A 10 -2.25 10.76 0.53
CA VAL A 10 -3.44 11.19 -0.22
C VAL A 10 -4.71 10.54 0.32
N ASP A 11 -5.83 11.25 0.18
CA ASP A 11 -7.17 10.71 0.41
C ASP A 11 -7.95 10.74 -0.91
N VAL A 12 -8.06 9.57 -1.53
CA VAL A 12 -8.83 9.32 -2.75
C VAL A 12 -9.85 8.20 -2.56
N ALA A 13 -10.33 8.03 -1.31
CA ALA A 13 -11.14 6.87 -0.93
C ALA A 13 -12.44 6.72 -1.74
N ARG A 14 -12.97 7.81 -2.32
CA ARG A 14 -14.13 7.77 -3.22
C ARG A 14 -13.79 7.06 -4.54
N VAL A 15 -12.68 7.45 -5.16
CA VAL A 15 -12.21 6.87 -6.43
C VAL A 15 -11.81 5.41 -6.23
N THR A 16 -11.05 5.12 -5.17
CA THR A 16 -10.63 3.74 -4.84
C THR A 16 -11.86 2.84 -4.64
N ARG A 17 -12.85 3.26 -3.84
CA ARG A 17 -14.06 2.46 -3.61
C ARG A 17 -14.87 2.21 -4.89
N ALA A 18 -15.03 3.23 -5.73
CA ALA A 18 -15.74 3.08 -6.99
C ALA A 18 -15.03 2.13 -7.97
N ALA A 19 -13.70 2.19 -8.03
CA ALA A 19 -12.91 1.28 -8.86
C ALA A 19 -12.97 -0.17 -8.33
N CYS A 20 -12.85 -0.36 -7.01
CA CYS A 20 -13.02 -1.67 -6.38
C CYS A 20 -14.39 -2.29 -6.65
N ALA A 21 -15.47 -1.51 -6.53
CA ALA A 21 -16.82 -2.00 -6.78
C ALA A 21 -17.01 -2.46 -8.23
N GLU A 22 -16.54 -1.66 -9.21
CA GLU A 22 -16.61 -2.03 -10.63
C GLU A 22 -15.77 -3.27 -10.95
N ALA A 23 -14.53 -3.33 -10.44
CA ALA A 23 -13.65 -4.46 -10.66
C ALA A 23 -14.21 -5.76 -10.06
N PHE A 24 -14.75 -5.68 -8.83
CA PHE A 24 -15.37 -6.81 -8.16
C PHE A 24 -16.58 -7.33 -8.95
N GLU A 25 -17.48 -6.45 -9.39
CA GLU A 25 -18.65 -6.83 -10.19
C GLU A 25 -18.26 -7.40 -11.56
N THR A 26 -17.21 -6.85 -12.18
CA THR A 26 -16.68 -7.34 -13.47
C THR A 26 -16.20 -8.80 -13.36
N VAL A 27 -15.50 -9.15 -12.28
CA VAL A 27 -14.89 -10.48 -12.12
C VAL A 27 -15.85 -11.51 -11.53
N THR A 28 -16.69 -11.10 -10.58
CA THR A 28 -17.60 -12.02 -9.87
C THR A 28 -18.99 -12.09 -10.50
N GLY A 29 -19.36 -11.11 -11.31
CA GLY A 29 -20.73 -10.92 -11.79
C GLY A 29 -21.72 -10.49 -10.70
N GLN A 30 -21.25 -10.22 -9.47
CA GLN A 30 -22.07 -9.81 -8.33
C GLN A 30 -21.72 -8.37 -7.91
N PRO A 31 -22.72 -7.54 -7.58
CA PRO A 31 -22.45 -6.19 -7.08
C PRO A 31 -21.73 -6.26 -5.72
N LEU A 32 -20.79 -5.34 -5.49
CA LEU A 32 -20.14 -5.20 -4.20
C LEU A 32 -21.07 -4.47 -3.21
N VAL A 33 -21.76 -5.21 -2.35
CA VAL A 33 -22.74 -4.68 -1.39
C VAL A 33 -22.09 -4.30 -0.06
N TYR A 34 -21.19 -5.15 0.45
CA TYR A 34 -20.53 -4.95 1.73
C TYR A 34 -19.07 -4.53 1.55
N LEU A 35 -18.79 -3.28 1.92
CA LEU A 35 -17.43 -2.76 1.95
C LEU A 35 -16.72 -3.24 3.23
N ALA A 36 -15.59 -3.90 3.05
CA ALA A 36 -14.66 -4.24 4.12
C ALA A 36 -13.99 -2.98 4.71
N ALA A 37 -13.55 -3.06 5.97
CA ALA A 37 -12.59 -2.11 6.51
C ALA A 37 -11.23 -2.34 5.82
N THR A 38 -10.81 -1.41 4.97
CA THR A 38 -9.63 -1.59 4.09
C THR A 38 -8.32 -1.03 4.65
N SER A 39 -8.34 -0.43 5.85
CA SER A 39 -7.17 0.26 6.41
C SER A 39 -5.98 -0.70 6.59
N GLY A 40 -4.91 -0.42 5.86
CA GLY A 40 -3.68 -1.22 5.88
C GLY A 40 -3.75 -2.55 5.13
N LEU A 41 -4.87 -2.92 4.49
CA LEU A 41 -4.97 -4.10 3.62
C LEU A 41 -4.33 -3.83 2.25
N SER A 42 -3.77 -4.87 1.63
CA SER A 42 -3.42 -4.85 0.21
C SER A 42 -4.66 -5.05 -0.67
N ASP A 43 -4.62 -4.59 -1.91
CA ASP A 43 -5.71 -4.79 -2.88
C ASP A 43 -6.02 -6.28 -3.06
N SER A 44 -5.02 -7.16 -2.95
CA SER A 44 -5.22 -8.62 -2.94
C SER A 44 -5.95 -9.10 -1.68
N GLU A 45 -5.57 -8.62 -0.49
CA GLU A 45 -6.28 -8.96 0.76
C GLU A 45 -7.72 -8.43 0.75
N ILE A 46 -7.92 -7.22 0.21
CA ILE A 46 -9.23 -6.58 0.05
C ILE A 46 -10.15 -7.44 -0.84
N PHE A 47 -9.62 -8.00 -1.93
CA PHE A 47 -10.38 -8.88 -2.82
C PHE A 47 -10.95 -10.10 -2.07
N PHE A 48 -10.10 -10.83 -1.35
CA PHE A 48 -10.56 -12.00 -0.59
C PHE A 48 -11.53 -11.62 0.53
N GLU A 49 -11.33 -10.47 1.17
CA GLU A 49 -12.26 -9.98 2.17
C GLU A 49 -13.63 -9.59 1.57
N PHE A 50 -13.65 -9.08 0.34
CA PHE A 50 -14.90 -8.83 -0.39
C PHE A 50 -15.63 -10.12 -0.76
N LEU A 51 -14.91 -11.13 -1.26
CA LEU A 51 -15.49 -12.45 -1.53
C LEU A 51 -16.14 -13.02 -0.27
N ALA A 52 -15.40 -13.03 0.84
CA ALA A 52 -15.86 -13.57 2.11
C ALA A 52 -17.09 -12.82 2.68
N ARG A 53 -17.18 -11.49 2.47
CA ARG A 53 -18.30 -10.68 2.99
C ARG A 53 -19.54 -10.65 2.12
N ASN A 54 -19.41 -10.89 0.82
CA ASN A 54 -20.53 -10.79 -0.12
C ASN A 54 -21.12 -12.16 -0.48
N ASP A 55 -20.73 -13.21 0.26
CA ASP A 55 -21.26 -14.58 0.14
C ASP A 55 -21.29 -15.06 -1.32
N VAL A 56 -20.21 -14.74 -2.06
CA VAL A 56 -20.08 -15.18 -3.45
C VAL A 56 -19.99 -16.70 -3.43
N ASP A 57 -21.00 -17.36 -4.01
CA ASP A 57 -21.13 -18.82 -4.01
C ASP A 57 -19.86 -19.49 -4.54
N GLY A 58 -19.15 -20.22 -3.68
CA GLY A 58 -17.95 -20.99 -4.02
C GLY A 58 -16.83 -20.88 -2.99
N GLU A 59 -15.82 -21.75 -3.11
CA GLU A 59 -14.54 -21.51 -2.44
C GLU A 59 -13.85 -20.31 -3.12
N PRO A 60 -13.18 -19.41 -2.37
CA PRO A 60 -12.43 -18.31 -2.96
C PRO A 60 -11.47 -18.83 -4.02
N ASP A 61 -11.75 -18.54 -5.28
CA ASP A 61 -10.92 -18.98 -6.37
C ASP A 61 -9.73 -18.02 -6.51
N TYR A 62 -8.56 -18.51 -6.13
CA TYR A 62 -7.31 -17.75 -6.28
C TYR A 62 -7.00 -17.42 -7.75
N ASP A 63 -7.59 -18.16 -8.70
CA ASP A 63 -7.45 -17.90 -10.13
C ASP A 63 -8.17 -16.61 -10.57
N GLN A 64 -9.10 -16.07 -9.76
CA GLN A 64 -9.79 -14.80 -10.03
C GLN A 64 -9.01 -13.55 -9.59
N LEU A 65 -7.99 -13.70 -8.73
CA LEU A 65 -7.23 -12.55 -8.23
C LEU A 65 -6.49 -11.80 -9.35
N PRO A 66 -5.81 -12.47 -10.30
CA PRO A 66 -5.21 -11.79 -11.45
C PRO A 66 -6.22 -10.94 -12.24
N ASP A 67 -7.40 -11.51 -12.54
CA ASP A 67 -8.46 -10.81 -13.27
C ASP A 67 -8.98 -9.60 -12.48
N PHE A 68 -9.10 -9.72 -11.15
CA PHE A 68 -9.49 -8.60 -10.30
C PHE A 68 -8.46 -7.48 -10.30
N ILE A 69 -7.17 -7.83 -10.22
CA ILE A 69 -6.09 -6.84 -10.22
C ILE A 69 -6.03 -6.08 -11.56
N GLU A 70 -6.22 -6.78 -12.68
CA GLU A 70 -6.33 -6.16 -14.00
C GLU A 70 -7.56 -5.24 -14.10
N ALA A 71 -8.75 -5.76 -13.74
CA ALA A 71 -9.99 -4.99 -13.76
C ALA A 71 -9.94 -3.77 -12.83
N LEU A 72 -9.26 -3.88 -11.67
CA LEU A 72 -9.05 -2.79 -10.73
C LEU A 72 -8.17 -1.69 -11.31
N GLY A 73 -7.06 -2.06 -11.98
CA GLY A 73 -6.19 -1.11 -12.67
C GLY A 73 -6.95 -0.32 -13.74
N ASP A 74 -7.74 -1.03 -14.54
CA ASP A 74 -8.57 -0.46 -15.61
C ASP A 74 -9.66 0.47 -15.09
N ALA A 75 -10.42 0.01 -14.08
CA ALA A 75 -11.49 0.79 -13.46
C ALA A 75 -10.95 2.05 -12.77
N PHE A 76 -9.77 1.98 -12.18
CA PHE A 76 -9.10 3.14 -11.57
C PHE A 76 -8.56 4.09 -12.64
N ALA A 77 -7.96 3.57 -13.72
CA ALA A 77 -7.44 4.36 -14.83
C ALA A 77 -8.53 5.23 -15.48
N ARG A 78 -9.74 4.68 -15.67
CA ARG A 78 -10.91 5.42 -16.17
C ARG A 78 -11.36 6.56 -15.27
N ARG A 79 -10.96 6.57 -14.00
CA ARG A 79 -11.35 7.56 -12.98
C ARG A 79 -10.23 8.52 -12.59
N ARG A 80 -9.10 8.52 -13.30
CA ARG A 80 -7.93 9.36 -12.97
C ARG A 80 -8.27 10.84 -12.85
N ASP A 81 -9.12 11.36 -13.73
CA ASP A 81 -9.53 12.78 -13.71
C ASP A 81 -10.35 13.15 -12.46
N GLN A 82 -10.89 12.15 -11.75
CA GLN A 82 -11.66 12.35 -10.52
C GLN A 82 -10.77 12.43 -9.27
N LEU A 83 -9.48 12.09 -9.37
CA LEU A 83 -8.55 12.04 -8.22
C LEU A 83 -8.42 13.41 -7.56
N THR A 84 -8.16 14.45 -8.33
CA THR A 84 -8.06 15.83 -7.81
C THR A 84 -9.41 16.51 -7.65
N ALA A 85 -10.42 16.06 -8.41
CA ALA A 85 -11.78 16.61 -8.32
C ALA A 85 -12.53 16.18 -7.04
N THR A 86 -12.25 14.98 -6.53
CA THR A 86 -12.99 14.37 -5.41
C THR A 86 -12.10 13.85 -4.28
N GLY A 87 -10.79 13.91 -4.46
CA GLY A 87 -9.79 13.57 -3.44
C GLY A 87 -8.91 14.76 -3.08
N ARG A 88 -7.91 14.53 -2.24
CA ARG A 88 -6.97 15.55 -1.75
C ARG A 88 -5.61 14.95 -1.40
N ALA A 89 -4.58 15.78 -1.44
CA ALA A 89 -3.35 15.51 -0.70
C ALA A 89 -3.62 15.63 0.81
N MET A 90 -2.96 14.79 1.61
CA MET A 90 -3.01 14.91 3.07
C MET A 90 -2.21 16.14 3.54
N PRO A 91 -2.60 16.77 4.66
CA PRO A 91 -1.94 17.98 5.14
C PRO A 91 -0.42 17.79 5.32
N GLY A 92 0.38 18.60 4.62
CA GLY A 92 1.85 18.58 4.68
C GLY A 92 2.53 17.44 3.93
N ALA A 93 1.78 16.59 3.22
CA ALA A 93 2.36 15.41 2.57
C ALA A 93 3.40 15.75 1.49
N LEU A 94 3.12 16.76 0.65
CA LEU A 94 4.05 17.16 -0.41
C LEU A 94 5.31 17.81 0.18
N GLU A 95 5.13 18.70 1.16
CA GLU A 95 6.21 19.40 1.86
C GLU A 95 7.11 18.41 2.62
N ALA A 96 6.53 17.38 3.24
CA ALA A 96 7.28 16.31 3.89
C ALA A 96 8.10 15.48 2.89
N LEU A 97 7.53 15.11 1.73
CA LEU A 97 8.26 14.39 0.68
C LEU A 97 9.40 15.23 0.11
N GLN A 98 9.16 16.53 -0.13
CA GLN A 98 10.18 17.48 -0.57
C GLN A 98 11.31 17.62 0.46
N GLY A 99 10.94 17.77 1.73
CA GLY A 99 11.90 17.87 2.84
C GLY A 99 12.78 16.63 2.92
N VAL A 100 12.19 15.44 2.86
CA VAL A 100 12.94 14.17 2.90
C VAL A 100 13.80 13.98 1.63
N ALA A 101 13.34 14.43 0.46
CA ALA A 101 14.16 14.41 -0.76
C ALA A 101 15.40 15.31 -0.66
N GLY A 102 15.37 16.35 0.18
CA GLY A 102 16.52 17.20 0.49
C GLY A 102 17.48 16.63 1.53
N MET A 103 17.15 15.50 2.18
CA MET A 103 18.03 14.88 3.17
C MET A 103 19.19 14.14 2.49
N GLU A 104 20.41 14.41 2.97
CA GLU A 104 21.58 13.65 2.53
C GLU A 104 21.46 12.16 2.89
N ASN A 105 22.10 11.31 2.07
CA ASN A 105 22.18 9.86 2.28
C ASN A 105 20.82 9.16 2.50
N THR A 106 19.75 9.74 1.95
CA THR A 106 18.38 9.26 2.13
C THR A 106 17.81 8.79 0.80
N VAL A 107 17.19 7.62 0.82
CA VAL A 107 16.36 7.11 -0.27
C VAL A 107 14.95 7.03 0.25
N GLN A 108 13.98 7.44 -0.58
CA GLN A 108 12.58 7.26 -0.25
C GLN A 108 11.81 6.55 -1.35
N SER A 109 10.94 5.65 -0.93
CA SER A 109 10.04 4.87 -1.78
C SER A 109 8.75 4.55 -1.02
N VAL A 110 7.85 3.83 -1.66
CA VAL A 110 6.55 3.46 -1.09
C VAL A 110 6.53 2.00 -0.66
N VAL A 111 5.78 1.73 0.40
CA VAL A 111 5.23 0.41 0.69
C VAL A 111 3.75 0.65 0.89
N THR A 112 2.92 0.10 0.00
CA THR A 112 1.49 0.40 -0.02
C THR A 112 0.67 -0.86 -0.30
N GLY A 113 -0.56 -0.85 0.19
CA GLY A 113 -1.55 -1.84 -0.20
C GLY A 113 -2.08 -1.68 -1.63
N SER A 114 -1.81 -0.55 -2.28
CA SER A 114 -2.26 -0.32 -3.66
C SER A 114 -1.43 -1.11 -4.68
N ILE A 115 -2.07 -1.60 -5.75
CA ILE A 115 -1.37 -2.06 -6.95
C ILE A 115 -0.56 -0.92 -7.58
N MET A 116 0.53 -1.25 -8.26
CA MET A 116 1.47 -0.27 -8.79
C MET A 116 0.82 0.77 -9.72
N PRO A 117 -0.05 0.42 -10.70
CA PRO A 117 -0.69 1.41 -11.55
C PRO A 117 -1.51 2.45 -10.77
N ASN A 118 -2.23 2.01 -9.74
CA ASN A 118 -3.05 2.87 -8.90
C ASN A 118 -2.19 3.76 -8.01
N ALA A 119 -1.14 3.20 -7.40
CA ALA A 119 -0.18 3.96 -6.60
C ALA A 119 0.47 5.10 -7.42
N VAL A 120 0.94 4.79 -8.63
CA VAL A 120 1.53 5.77 -9.55
C VAL A 120 0.51 6.86 -9.90
N ALA A 121 -0.71 6.48 -10.30
CA ALA A 121 -1.75 7.43 -10.66
C ALA A 121 -2.13 8.37 -9.50
N LYS A 122 -2.23 7.83 -8.27
CA LYS A 122 -2.45 8.60 -7.04
C LYS A 122 -1.36 9.64 -6.82
N LEU A 123 -0.09 9.22 -6.83
CA LEU A 123 1.03 10.11 -6.56
C LEU A 123 1.20 11.19 -7.64
N ALA A 124 1.07 10.81 -8.92
CA ALA A 124 1.18 11.73 -10.04
C ALA A 124 0.09 12.80 -10.04
N ALA A 125 -1.15 12.44 -9.66
CA ALA A 125 -2.27 13.39 -9.58
C ALA A 125 -2.01 14.54 -8.59
N PHE A 126 -1.17 14.33 -7.58
CA PHE A 126 -0.82 15.33 -6.57
C PHE A 126 0.65 15.78 -6.65
N GLY A 127 1.35 15.48 -7.74
CA GLY A 127 2.74 15.92 -7.99
C GLY A 127 3.76 15.34 -7.02
N MET A 128 3.51 14.14 -6.48
CA MET A 128 4.34 13.49 -5.45
C MET A 128 5.29 12.42 -6.02
N ASP A 129 5.02 11.92 -7.22
CA ASP A 129 5.73 10.83 -7.88
C ASP A 129 7.21 11.15 -8.14
N GLY A 130 7.54 12.41 -8.45
CA GLY A 130 8.91 12.87 -8.70
C GLY A 130 9.85 12.80 -7.49
N TYR A 131 9.33 12.60 -6.26
CA TYR A 131 10.14 12.53 -5.04
C TYR A 131 10.41 11.09 -4.57
N LEU A 132 9.76 10.09 -5.18
CA LEU A 132 9.76 8.71 -4.73
C LEU A 132 10.41 7.80 -5.77
N ASP A 133 11.34 6.94 -5.36
CA ASP A 133 11.88 5.90 -6.23
C ASP A 133 10.91 4.72 -6.29
N LEU A 134 9.92 4.79 -7.19
CA LEU A 134 8.90 3.76 -7.32
C LEU A 134 9.43 2.43 -7.90
N SER A 135 10.64 2.43 -8.48
CA SER A 135 11.25 1.21 -9.04
C SER A 135 11.65 0.19 -7.99
N ILE A 136 11.89 0.64 -6.76
CA ILE A 136 12.27 -0.22 -5.62
C ILE A 136 11.10 -0.49 -4.66
N GLY A 137 9.92 0.11 -4.89
CA GLY A 137 8.80 0.09 -3.96
C GLY A 137 8.15 -1.29 -3.76
N GLY A 138 7.28 -1.37 -2.75
CA GLY A 138 6.42 -2.51 -2.49
C GLY A 138 4.96 -2.17 -2.78
N PHE A 139 4.30 -2.98 -3.62
CA PHE A 139 2.92 -2.77 -4.07
C PHE A 139 2.00 -3.96 -3.74
N GLY A 140 0.72 -3.69 -3.52
CA GLY A 140 -0.24 -4.68 -3.02
C GLY A 140 -0.72 -5.75 -4.02
N SER A 141 -0.17 -5.74 -5.24
CA SER A 141 -0.26 -6.87 -6.17
C SER A 141 0.73 -7.99 -5.84
N GLU A 142 1.72 -7.72 -4.98
CA GLU A 142 2.64 -8.75 -4.51
C GLU A 142 1.92 -9.72 -3.54
N HIS A 143 2.06 -11.03 -3.73
CA HIS A 143 1.49 -12.06 -2.85
C HIS A 143 2.25 -12.20 -1.51
N TYR A 144 2.88 -11.13 -1.05
CA TYR A 144 3.68 -11.13 0.17
C TYR A 144 2.98 -10.33 1.27
N PRO A 145 3.09 -10.78 2.53
CA PRO A 145 2.72 -9.93 3.66
C PRO A 145 3.46 -8.60 3.60
N LYS A 146 2.83 -7.51 4.03
CA LYS A 146 3.43 -6.16 3.99
C LYS A 146 4.78 -6.06 4.71
N ALA A 147 4.98 -6.86 5.76
CA ALA A 147 6.28 -6.97 6.43
C ALA A 147 7.41 -7.45 5.50
N SER A 148 7.13 -8.41 4.61
CA SER A 148 8.08 -8.88 3.60
C SER A 148 8.31 -7.83 2.51
N MET A 149 7.26 -7.08 2.12
CA MET A 149 7.40 -5.97 1.16
C MET A 149 8.37 -4.90 1.69
N ILE A 150 8.34 -4.60 2.99
CA ILE A 150 9.29 -3.69 3.64
C ILE A 150 10.73 -4.22 3.51
N GLN A 151 10.95 -5.51 3.77
CA GLN A 151 12.27 -6.14 3.67
C GLN A 151 12.78 -6.14 2.22
N PHE A 152 11.93 -6.49 1.25
CA PHE A 152 12.30 -6.49 -0.17
C PHE A 152 12.56 -5.09 -0.71
N THR A 153 11.75 -4.10 -0.31
CA THR A 153 11.97 -2.69 -0.70
C THR A 153 13.33 -2.21 -0.20
N ARG A 154 13.69 -2.55 1.04
CA ARG A 154 15.02 -2.26 1.60
C ARG A 154 16.14 -2.94 0.82
N MET A 155 16.01 -4.24 0.54
CA MET A 155 16.99 -5.01 -0.25
C MET A 155 17.18 -4.41 -1.66
N ARG A 156 16.08 -4.07 -2.36
CA ARG A 156 16.12 -3.41 -3.67
C ARG A 156 16.80 -2.04 -3.59
N ALA A 157 16.57 -1.28 -2.52
CA ALA A 157 17.27 -0.02 -2.29
C ALA A 157 18.79 -0.22 -2.11
N GLU A 158 19.20 -1.25 -1.36
CA GLU A 158 20.62 -1.55 -1.16
C GLU A 158 21.32 -1.92 -2.48
N GLU A 159 20.67 -2.74 -3.30
CA GLU A 159 21.16 -3.14 -4.61
C GLU A 159 21.26 -1.94 -5.57
N ALA A 160 20.18 -1.14 -5.68
CA ALA A 160 20.11 0.00 -6.58
C ALA A 160 21.12 1.10 -6.22
N ARG A 161 21.41 1.30 -4.92
CA ARG A 161 22.31 2.35 -4.44
C ARG A 161 23.70 1.85 -4.08
N LYS A 162 23.94 0.54 -4.19
CA LYS A 162 25.21 -0.11 -3.83
C LYS A 162 25.72 0.30 -2.44
N THR A 163 24.79 0.47 -1.51
CA THR A 163 25.00 0.99 -0.15
C THR A 163 24.10 0.23 0.81
N SER A 164 24.56 -0.08 2.01
CA SER A 164 23.72 -0.77 3.00
C SER A 164 22.75 0.18 3.71
N PHE A 165 21.51 -0.28 3.87
CA PHE A 165 20.45 0.35 4.63
C PHE A 165 20.06 -0.59 5.77
N PRO A 166 20.65 -0.45 6.98
CA PRO A 166 20.32 -1.34 8.08
C PRO A 166 18.88 -1.13 8.57
N GLU A 167 18.34 -2.14 9.24
CA GLU A 167 17.01 -2.11 9.87
C GLU A 167 16.84 -0.89 10.79
N SER A 168 17.88 -0.55 11.55
CA SER A 168 17.91 0.61 12.45
C SER A 168 17.83 1.97 11.74
N ARG A 169 18.05 2.02 10.43
CA ARG A 169 17.91 3.23 9.60
C ARG A 169 16.75 3.13 8.61
N THR A 170 15.87 2.15 8.81
CA THR A 170 14.66 1.99 8.01
C THR A 170 13.46 2.50 8.80
N VAL A 171 12.78 3.50 8.27
CA VAL A 171 11.60 4.13 8.87
C VAL A 171 10.42 3.99 7.93
N TYR A 172 9.24 3.68 8.46
CA TYR A 172 7.99 3.57 7.70
C TYR A 172 6.94 4.54 8.24
N ILE A 173 6.45 5.43 7.38
CA ILE A 173 5.41 6.43 7.71
C ILE A 173 4.05 5.88 7.30
N THR A 174 3.10 5.81 8.25
CA THR A 174 1.79 5.19 8.02
C THR A 174 0.72 5.68 9.00
N ASP A 175 -0.55 5.54 8.62
CA ASP A 175 -1.74 5.85 9.43
C ASP A 175 -2.44 4.62 10.02
N ALA A 176 -2.05 3.39 9.63
CA ALA A 176 -2.81 2.19 9.94
C ALA A 176 -2.13 1.30 11.01
N VAL A 177 -2.93 0.73 11.91
CA VAL A 177 -2.46 -0.23 12.93
C VAL A 177 -1.75 -1.43 12.30
N ARG A 178 -2.36 -2.04 11.27
CA ARG A 178 -1.78 -3.19 10.55
C ARG A 178 -0.42 -2.86 9.93
N ASP A 179 -0.25 -1.62 9.49
CA ASP A 179 1.00 -1.15 8.89
C ASP A 179 2.08 -0.93 9.94
N VAL A 180 1.72 -0.43 11.12
CA VAL A 180 2.63 -0.35 12.28
C VAL A 180 3.11 -1.75 12.67
N GLU A 181 2.20 -2.71 12.79
CA GLU A 181 2.53 -4.11 13.09
C GLU A 181 3.44 -4.72 12.01
N ALA A 182 3.12 -4.48 10.73
CA ALA A 182 3.93 -4.92 9.61
C ALA A 182 5.33 -4.28 9.63
N ALA A 183 5.46 -3.02 10.05
CA ALA A 183 6.76 -2.34 10.19
C ALA A 183 7.64 -3.06 11.21
N ILE A 184 7.09 -3.40 12.38
CA ILE A 184 7.81 -4.08 13.45
C ILE A 184 8.30 -5.46 12.98
N ILE A 185 7.44 -6.23 12.32
CA ILE A 185 7.79 -7.54 11.75
C ILE A 185 8.83 -7.39 10.62
N GLY A 186 8.66 -6.38 9.76
CA GLY A 186 9.55 -6.03 8.65
C GLY A 186 10.85 -5.34 9.07
N ARG A 187 11.05 -5.14 10.38
CA ARG A 187 12.23 -4.50 10.98
C ARG A 187 12.46 -3.09 10.43
N ALA A 188 11.39 -2.31 10.36
CA ALA A 188 11.41 -0.87 10.16
C ALA A 188 10.82 -0.20 11.41
N THR A 189 11.26 1.01 11.72
CA THR A 189 10.67 1.80 12.80
C THR A 189 9.43 2.54 12.27
N PRO A 190 8.21 2.24 12.76
CA PRO A 190 7.02 2.95 12.34
C PRO A 190 6.95 4.34 12.98
N ILE A 191 6.56 5.33 12.17
CA ILE A 191 6.09 6.63 12.65
C ILE A 191 4.63 6.75 12.22
N GLY A 192 3.74 6.83 13.20
CA GLY A 192 2.31 6.96 12.99
C GLY A 192 1.93 8.38 12.57
N VAL A 193 0.91 8.51 11.71
CA VAL A 193 0.29 9.79 11.36
C VAL A 193 -1.23 9.67 11.51
N LEU A 194 -1.90 10.64 12.13
CA LEU A 194 -3.35 10.60 12.39
C LEU A 194 -4.21 10.96 11.17
N GLY A 195 -3.88 10.43 9.99
CA GLY A 195 -4.63 10.67 8.75
C GLY A 195 -5.77 9.69 8.48
N GLY A 196 -5.75 8.52 9.12
CA GLY A 196 -6.71 7.44 8.95
C GLY A 196 -7.76 7.31 10.07
N SER A 197 -8.35 6.12 10.19
CA SER A 197 -9.32 5.82 11.24
C SER A 197 -8.69 5.42 12.58
N ALA A 198 -7.38 5.17 12.62
CA ALA A 198 -6.69 4.76 13.84
C ALA A 198 -6.48 5.95 14.78
N THR A 199 -6.77 5.75 16.05
CA THR A 199 -6.43 6.70 17.11
C THR A 199 -4.95 6.64 17.47
N GLU A 200 -4.40 7.71 18.04
CA GLU A 200 -3.03 7.72 18.56
C GLU A 200 -2.77 6.55 19.52
N SER A 201 -3.70 6.30 20.45
CA SER A 201 -3.59 5.20 21.40
C SER A 201 -3.49 3.84 20.72
N GLN A 202 -4.24 3.61 19.64
CA GLN A 202 -4.16 2.37 18.86
C GLN A 202 -2.82 2.24 18.14
N LEU A 203 -2.32 3.30 17.50
CA LEU A 203 -1.01 3.30 16.84
C LEU A 203 0.13 3.04 17.84
N ARG A 204 0.06 3.67 19.02
CA ARG A 204 1.03 3.43 20.10
C ARG A 204 0.97 2.01 20.64
N ALA A 205 -0.24 1.48 20.85
CA ALA A 205 -0.42 0.09 21.28
C ALA A 205 0.13 -0.92 20.27
N ALA A 206 0.03 -0.61 18.97
CA ALA A 206 0.60 -1.42 17.89
C ALA A 206 2.14 -1.34 17.80
N GLY A 207 2.76 -0.35 18.46
CA GLY A 207 4.21 -0.22 18.57
C GLY A 207 4.81 1.07 18.01
N ALA A 208 4.00 2.01 17.51
CA ALA A 208 4.49 3.30 17.04
C ALA A 208 4.90 4.19 18.24
N ARG A 209 6.21 4.36 18.44
CA ARG A 209 6.75 5.23 19.50
C ARG A 209 6.58 6.71 19.18
N HIS A 210 6.60 7.04 17.89
CA HIS A 210 6.38 8.38 17.38
C HIS A 210 5.04 8.40 16.64
N VAL A 211 4.17 9.34 17.00
CA VAL A 211 2.89 9.58 16.33
C VAL A 211 2.77 11.09 16.13
N LEU A 212 2.47 11.50 14.90
CA LEU A 212 2.28 12.88 14.49
C LEU A 212 0.79 13.13 14.19
N PRO A 213 0.25 14.33 14.48
CA PRO A 213 -1.13 14.65 14.13
C PRO A 213 -1.35 14.67 12.61
N ASP A 214 -0.39 15.20 11.86
CA ASP A 214 -0.33 15.21 10.40
C ASP A 214 1.14 15.44 9.96
N LEU A 215 1.38 15.78 8.69
CA LEU A 215 2.72 16.01 8.13
C LEU A 215 3.04 17.51 7.95
N THR A 216 2.24 18.43 8.50
CA THR A 216 2.42 19.88 8.30
C THR A 216 3.67 20.43 8.99
N ASP A 217 4.10 19.82 10.10
CA ASP A 217 5.34 20.14 10.79
C ASP A 217 6.48 19.21 10.34
N VAL A 218 7.19 19.63 9.29
CA VAL A 218 8.33 18.88 8.71
C VAL A 218 9.48 18.74 9.72
N GLU A 219 9.68 19.71 10.62
CA GLU A 219 10.71 19.62 11.65
C GLU A 219 10.36 18.56 12.71
N ALA A 220 9.08 18.45 13.08
CA ALA A 220 8.62 17.37 13.95
C ALA A 220 8.81 15.99 13.29
N LEU A 221 8.51 15.86 11.98
CA LEU A 221 8.82 14.65 11.23
C LEU A 221 10.31 14.32 11.27
N PHE A 222 11.18 15.29 11.00
CA PHE A 222 12.62 15.06 11.03
C PHE A 222 13.14 14.74 12.43
N ALA A 223 12.60 15.35 13.47
CA ALA A 223 12.91 15.01 14.85
C ALA A 223 12.53 13.56 15.16
N ALA A 224 11.35 13.11 14.72
CA ALA A 224 10.91 11.72 14.87
C ALA A 224 11.80 10.75 14.08
N VAL A 225 12.17 11.08 12.83
CA VAL A 225 13.10 10.27 12.02
C VAL A 225 14.47 10.17 12.69
N ARG A 226 15.05 11.29 13.14
CA ARG A 226 16.35 11.29 13.85
C ARG A 226 16.29 10.47 15.13
N ALA A 227 15.20 10.56 15.90
CA ALA A 227 15.01 9.75 17.09
C ALA A 227 14.88 8.25 16.75
N ALA A 228 14.16 7.92 15.68
CA ALA A 228 14.00 6.56 15.19
C ALA A 228 15.31 5.94 14.68
N THR A 229 16.18 6.74 14.04
CA THR A 229 17.43 6.24 13.43
C THR A 229 18.69 6.47 14.27
N GLY A 230 18.62 7.32 15.31
CA GLY A 230 19.75 7.73 16.14
C GLY A 230 20.16 6.73 17.22
N GLY A 231 19.39 5.65 17.42
CA GLY A 231 19.63 4.64 18.46
C GLY A 231 20.78 3.65 18.20
N VAL A 232 21.52 3.78 17.09
CA VAL A 232 22.67 2.93 16.78
C VAL A 232 23.91 3.81 16.64
N ALA A 233 24.70 3.88 17.71
CA ALA A 233 26.10 4.21 17.59
C ALA A 233 26.72 3.25 16.56
N ALA A 234 27.45 3.77 15.58
CA ALA A 234 28.29 2.95 14.72
C ALA A 234 29.17 2.05 15.63
N PRO A 235 29.46 0.80 15.26
CA PRO A 235 30.54 0.09 15.92
C PRO A 235 31.77 0.99 15.79
N ALA A 236 32.35 1.37 16.93
CA ALA A 236 33.60 2.10 16.96
C ALA A 236 34.59 1.31 16.09
N GLU A 237 35.17 1.97 15.08
CA GLU A 237 36.35 1.42 14.43
C GLU A 237 37.37 1.10 15.54
N PRO A 238 37.99 -0.08 15.54
CA PRO A 238 39.00 -0.38 16.53
C PRO A 238 40.14 0.63 16.35
N ASP A 239 40.38 1.44 17.37
CA ASP A 239 41.54 2.32 17.48
C ASP A 239 42.81 1.49 17.22
N ASP A 240 43.43 1.71 16.07
CA ASP A 240 44.67 1.04 15.68
C ASP A 240 45.84 1.78 16.33
N HIS A 241 46.05 1.51 17.62
CA HIS A 241 47.25 1.89 18.36
C HIS A 241 47.92 0.69 19.02
N HIS A 242 48.83 0.11 18.23
CA HIS A 242 50.10 -0.54 18.60
C HIS A 242 50.12 -1.57 19.74
N LEU A 243 50.26 -2.84 19.36
CA LEU A 243 51.30 -3.73 19.90
C LEU A 243 51.95 -4.54 18.78
N THR A 244 53.16 -4.14 18.43
CA THR A 244 54.20 -4.93 17.75
C THR A 244 54.59 -6.15 18.61
N GLU A 245 54.66 -7.34 18.00
CA GLU A 245 55.70 -8.40 18.15
C GLU A 245 55.25 -9.71 17.43
N PRO A 246 56.17 -10.64 17.08
CA PRO A 246 56.28 -11.15 15.71
C PRO A 246 55.67 -12.52 15.40
N LEU A 247 55.43 -12.73 14.10
CA LEU A 247 54.98 -13.95 13.45
C LEU A 247 55.98 -15.12 13.60
N ALA A 248 55.51 -16.23 14.19
CA ALA A 248 56.14 -17.54 14.05
C ALA A 248 55.07 -18.64 13.90
N HIS A 249 55.06 -19.23 12.70
CA HIS A 249 54.61 -20.59 12.38
C HIS A 249 53.15 -20.99 12.64
N LEU A 250 52.34 -21.01 11.58
CA LEU A 250 51.55 -22.21 11.27
C LEU A 250 51.29 -22.33 9.77
N ARG A 251 51.85 -23.41 9.18
CA ARG A 251 51.59 -23.87 7.82
C ARG A 251 50.10 -24.12 7.61
N ARG A 252 49.52 -23.57 6.53
CA ARG A 252 48.30 -24.10 5.90
C ARG A 252 48.69 -25.16 4.86
N PRO A 253 48.04 -26.32 4.78
CA PRO A 253 48.02 -27.10 3.56
C PRO A 253 46.93 -26.55 2.62
N ALA A 254 47.30 -26.45 1.34
CA ALA A 254 46.40 -26.19 0.23
C ALA A 254 45.46 -27.38 0.01
N SER A 255 44.21 -27.09 -0.34
CA SER A 255 43.34 -28.06 -1.00
C SER A 255 42.54 -27.33 -2.07
N ASP A 256 43.01 -27.50 -3.31
CA ASP A 256 42.24 -27.42 -4.53
C ASP A 256 40.91 -28.17 -4.37
N ARG A 257 39.82 -27.54 -4.80
CA ARG A 257 38.68 -28.20 -5.43
C ARG A 257 37.86 -27.17 -6.20
N THR A 258 38.12 -27.14 -7.49
CA THR A 258 37.19 -26.70 -8.54
C THR A 258 35.87 -27.44 -8.41
N ALA A 259 34.78 -26.68 -8.27
CA ALA A 259 33.43 -27.15 -8.54
C ALA A 259 32.81 -26.17 -9.55
N GLU A 260 32.70 -26.63 -10.79
CA GLU A 260 31.89 -26.04 -11.86
C GLU A 260 30.45 -25.82 -11.41
N MET A 261 29.93 -24.62 -11.62
CA MET A 261 28.49 -24.34 -11.65
C MET A 261 28.03 -24.28 -13.11
N PRO A 262 26.86 -24.85 -13.47
CA PRO A 262 26.32 -24.73 -14.82
C PRO A 262 25.77 -23.31 -15.07
N PRO A 263 25.72 -22.84 -16.34
CA PRO A 263 25.33 -21.48 -16.64
C PRO A 263 23.83 -21.26 -16.44
N VAL A 264 23.49 -20.16 -15.77
CA VAL A 264 22.12 -19.61 -15.70
C VAL A 264 21.78 -18.98 -17.04
N ALA A 265 20.69 -19.43 -17.66
CA ALA A 265 20.17 -18.89 -18.90
C ALA A 265 19.67 -17.45 -18.72
N ALA A 266 20.08 -16.56 -19.62
CA ALA A 266 19.58 -15.19 -19.71
C ALA A 266 18.12 -15.17 -20.23
N PRO A 267 17.25 -14.25 -19.74
CA PRO A 267 15.90 -14.13 -20.26
C PRO A 267 15.91 -13.53 -21.68
N ALA A 268 15.08 -14.10 -22.55
CA ALA A 268 14.89 -13.69 -23.94
C ALA A 268 14.26 -12.29 -24.03
N ALA A 269 14.78 -11.47 -24.95
CA ALA A 269 14.19 -10.19 -25.33
C ALA A 269 12.84 -10.39 -26.07
N PRO A 270 11.86 -9.49 -25.92
CA PRO A 270 10.60 -9.60 -26.63
C PRO A 270 10.77 -9.31 -28.13
N SER A 271 10.17 -10.18 -28.94
CA SER A 271 10.10 -10.11 -30.40
C SER A 271 9.30 -8.90 -30.86
N ALA A 272 9.89 -8.09 -31.74
CA ALA A 272 9.22 -7.01 -32.46
C ALA A 272 8.14 -7.58 -33.40
N ALA A 273 6.88 -7.23 -33.16
CA ALA A 273 5.80 -7.44 -34.11
C ALA A 273 5.85 -6.33 -35.17
N ALA A 274 5.81 -6.74 -36.43
CA ALA A 274 5.79 -5.88 -37.60
C ALA A 274 4.49 -5.07 -37.66
N ALA A 275 4.60 -3.74 -37.72
CA ALA A 275 3.54 -2.86 -38.17
C ALA A 275 3.74 -2.58 -39.66
N SER A 276 2.86 -3.15 -40.49
CA SER A 276 2.66 -2.73 -41.87
C SER A 276 1.95 -1.38 -41.89
N ALA A 277 2.59 -0.39 -42.47
CA ALA A 277 1.98 0.88 -42.85
C ALA A 277 0.98 0.64 -43.99
N ASP A 278 -0.25 1.10 -43.83
CA ASP A 278 -1.11 1.46 -44.94
C ASP A 278 -1.51 2.93 -44.80
N SER A 279 -1.25 3.67 -45.86
CA SER A 279 -1.57 5.08 -46.03
C SER A 279 -2.75 5.16 -46.97
N SER A 280 -3.80 5.93 -46.62
CA SER A 280 -4.54 6.77 -47.57
C SER A 280 -5.61 7.62 -46.87
N ASP A 281 -5.72 8.83 -47.42
CA ASP A 281 -6.90 9.69 -47.51
C ASP A 281 -7.25 10.67 -46.37
N GLU A 282 -6.65 11.86 -46.54
CA GLU A 282 -7.29 13.16 -46.43
C GLU A 282 -8.79 13.14 -46.79
N ARG A 283 -9.63 13.73 -45.93
CA ARG A 283 -10.82 14.48 -46.36
C ARG A 283 -11.27 15.50 -45.31
N THR A 284 -11.02 16.75 -45.69
CA THR A 284 -11.57 18.01 -45.20
C THR A 284 -13.10 18.05 -45.33
N ALA A 285 -13.81 18.56 -44.30
CA ALA A 285 -15.08 19.31 -44.38
C ALA A 285 -15.49 19.71 -42.95
N GLU A 286 -15.30 20.96 -42.56
CA GLU A 286 -16.33 22.03 -42.55
C GLU A 286 -17.32 21.96 -41.38
N LEU A 287 -17.07 22.84 -40.40
CA LEU A 287 -18.04 23.40 -39.47
C LEU A 287 -18.99 24.34 -40.22
N PRO A 288 -20.22 24.56 -39.70
CA PRO A 288 -20.84 25.87 -39.82
C PRO A 288 -21.01 26.53 -38.46
N HIS A 289 -20.57 27.78 -38.44
CA HIS A 289 -20.87 28.79 -37.44
C HIS A 289 -22.37 29.11 -37.39
N LEU A 290 -22.89 29.32 -36.19
CA LEU A 290 -23.99 30.26 -35.94
C LEU A 290 -23.67 31.08 -34.69
N GLY A 291 -23.54 32.38 -34.90
CA GLY A 291 -23.51 33.41 -33.87
C GLY A 291 -24.93 33.90 -33.52
N PRO A 292 -25.07 35.06 -32.84
CA PRO A 292 -25.62 35.09 -31.49
C PRO A 292 -26.92 35.90 -31.36
N ASP A 293 -27.71 35.55 -30.34
CA ASP A 293 -28.76 36.35 -29.69
C ASP A 293 -28.95 35.66 -28.32
N GLY A 294 -29.08 36.26 -27.15
CA GLY A 294 -29.58 37.57 -26.75
C GLY A 294 -30.52 37.33 -25.55
N GLY A 295 -30.36 38.06 -24.45
CA GLY A 295 -31.43 38.29 -23.46
C GLY A 295 -31.61 37.29 -22.31
N GLU A 296 -31.15 37.71 -21.13
CA GLU A 296 -31.85 37.73 -19.82
C GLU A 296 -32.96 36.69 -19.52
N ASP A 297 -32.80 35.94 -18.42
CA ASP A 297 -33.77 35.99 -17.30
C ASP A 297 -33.27 35.19 -16.08
N GLN A 298 -33.03 35.91 -14.98
CA GLN A 298 -32.90 35.34 -13.64
C GLN A 298 -34.28 34.91 -13.16
N LYS A 299 -34.49 33.60 -12.97
CA LYS A 299 -35.63 33.08 -12.22
C LYS A 299 -35.15 32.13 -11.13
N THR A 300 -35.24 32.64 -9.91
CA THR A 300 -35.18 31.94 -8.63
C THR A 300 -36.09 30.72 -8.66
N ALA A 301 -35.51 29.53 -8.55
CA ALA A 301 -36.25 28.29 -8.29
C ALA A 301 -36.02 27.90 -6.82
N GLU A 302 -37.08 28.08 -6.04
CA GLU A 302 -37.23 27.70 -4.65
C GLU A 302 -37.24 26.16 -4.56
N MET A 303 -36.32 25.59 -3.76
CA MET A 303 -36.27 24.14 -3.49
C MET A 303 -37.43 23.76 -2.55
N PRO A 304 -38.20 22.68 -2.84
CA PRO A 304 -39.16 22.16 -1.89
C PRO A 304 -38.44 21.54 -0.66
N PRO A 305 -39.06 21.58 0.54
CA PRO A 305 -38.43 21.06 1.75
C PRO A 305 -38.21 19.55 1.67
N VAL A 306 -36.99 19.12 1.98
CA VAL A 306 -36.61 17.71 2.12
C VAL A 306 -37.12 17.20 3.45
N THR A 307 -38.07 16.27 3.41
CA THR A 307 -38.53 15.51 4.59
C THR A 307 -37.42 14.53 5.02
N PRO A 308 -36.97 14.53 6.29
CA PRO A 308 -35.99 13.55 6.75
C PRO A 308 -36.59 12.14 6.78
N PRO A 309 -35.81 11.08 6.46
CA PRO A 309 -36.28 9.70 6.58
C PRO A 309 -36.56 9.33 8.04
N ALA A 310 -37.58 8.50 8.24
CA ALA A 310 -38.02 8.03 9.55
C ALA A 310 -36.91 7.22 10.26
N GLU A 311 -36.79 7.44 11.58
CA GLU A 311 -35.88 6.70 12.48
C GLU A 311 -36.17 5.18 12.44
N PRO A 312 -35.14 4.33 12.37
CA PRO A 312 -35.33 2.89 12.51
C PRO A 312 -35.73 2.52 13.94
N PRO A 313 -36.59 1.52 14.15
CA PRO A 313 -37.05 1.13 15.48
C PRO A 313 -35.89 0.58 16.33
N ALA A 314 -35.90 0.94 17.61
CA ALA A 314 -34.92 0.49 18.60
C ALA A 314 -34.88 -1.04 18.73
N PRO A 315 -33.69 -1.65 18.93
CA PRO A 315 -33.56 -3.09 19.08
C PRO A 315 -34.23 -3.57 20.38
N GLN A 316 -35.08 -4.59 20.26
CA GLN A 316 -35.70 -5.26 21.40
C GLN A 316 -34.64 -6.04 22.19
N SER A 317 -34.56 -5.75 23.48
CA SER A 317 -33.74 -6.43 24.48
C SER A 317 -34.20 -7.88 24.66
N THR A 318 -33.41 -8.84 24.19
CA THR A 318 -33.52 -10.24 24.61
C THR A 318 -32.50 -10.51 25.71
N GLU A 319 -32.96 -10.44 26.96
CA GLU A 319 -32.26 -11.03 28.09
C GLU A 319 -32.42 -12.56 28.09
N ASP A 320 -31.35 -13.20 28.56
CA ASP A 320 -31.30 -14.50 29.23
C ASP A 320 -31.40 -15.79 28.39
N ARG A 321 -30.23 -16.43 28.21
CA ARG A 321 -30.05 -17.87 28.49
C ARG A 321 -28.58 -18.26 28.51
N THR A 322 -27.94 -18.04 29.65
CA THR A 322 -26.77 -18.84 30.07
C THR A 322 -27.25 -20.14 30.71
N ARG A 323 -27.09 -21.28 30.02
CA ARG A 323 -26.98 -22.61 30.65
C ARG A 323 -25.95 -23.47 29.93
N PRO A 324 -24.97 -24.06 30.64
CA PRO A 324 -23.98 -24.95 30.03
C PRO A 324 -24.58 -26.33 29.72
N LEU A 325 -24.24 -26.88 28.56
CA LEU A 325 -24.55 -28.24 28.13
C LEU A 325 -23.71 -29.26 28.95
N PRO A 326 -24.28 -30.38 29.43
CA PRO A 326 -23.50 -31.43 30.05
C PRO A 326 -22.83 -32.33 29.00
N TYR A 327 -21.53 -32.54 29.20
CA TYR A 327 -20.65 -33.46 28.49
C TYR A 327 -21.12 -34.92 28.68
N ARG A 328 -21.35 -35.66 27.58
CA ARG A 328 -21.54 -37.12 27.58
C ARG A 328 -20.25 -37.79 27.11
N GLY A 329 -19.62 -38.57 27.98
CA GLY A 329 -18.51 -39.46 27.63
C GLY A 329 -19.00 -40.73 26.91
N PRO A 330 -18.10 -41.47 26.24
CA PRO A 330 -18.45 -42.66 25.49
C PRO A 330 -18.65 -43.87 26.43
N GLU A 331 -19.77 -44.58 26.26
CA GLU A 331 -20.01 -45.87 26.90
C GLU A 331 -19.48 -47.01 26.03
N ASP A 332 -18.58 -47.80 26.61
CA ASP A 332 -18.17 -49.12 26.16
C ASP A 332 -19.34 -50.11 26.27
N GLY A 333 -19.47 -51.03 25.31
CA GLY A 333 -20.44 -52.12 25.41
C GLY A 333 -20.53 -53.00 24.16
N ALA A 334 -19.48 -53.77 23.89
CA ALA A 334 -19.54 -54.93 23.00
C ALA A 334 -20.25 -56.13 23.67
N THR A 335 -20.67 -57.10 22.85
CA THR A 335 -21.32 -58.41 23.13
C THR A 335 -22.81 -58.38 23.52
N GLY A 336 -23.71 -59.18 22.93
CA GLY A 336 -23.59 -60.24 21.93
C GLY A 336 -24.83 -61.14 21.97
N ALA A 337 -25.09 -61.84 20.84
CA ALA A 337 -26.05 -62.92 20.59
C ALA A 337 -27.56 -62.58 20.60
#